data_AF-A0A5N9AFU4-F1
#
_entry.id   AF-A0A5N9AFU4-F1
#
_cell.length_a   1.000
_cell.length_b   1.000
_cell.length_c   1.000
_cell.angle_alpha   90.00
_cell.angle_beta   90.00
_cell.angle_gamma   90.00
#
_symmetry.space_group_name_H-M   'P 1'
#
loop_
_entity.id
_entity.type
_entity.pdbx_description
1 polymer ?
#
loop_
_entity_poly.entity_id
_entity_poly.type
_entity_poly.pdbx_seq_one_letter_code
_entity_poly.pdbx_strand_id
1 'polypeptide(L)'
;MRNRSTSNFTKAVDYLFHKAVSDRNKAELSLNLLMNNGVGIGDHSTGDFWSNLDEALDALVDAEDRLEVIEERFGRSEDEEEPPF
;
A
#
# COMPACT_ATOMS: atom_id res chain seq x y z
N MET A 1 -19.26 -12.42 19.05
CA MET A 1 -18.45 -12.70 17.84
C MET A 1 -19.25 -12.21 16.64
N ARG A 2 -18.77 -11.19 15.92
CA ARG A 2 -19.45 -10.70 14.71
C ARG A 2 -19.27 -11.76 13.62
N ASN A 3 -20.35 -12.49 13.33
CA ASN A 3 -20.35 -13.49 12.27
C ASN A 3 -20.36 -12.73 10.93
N ARG A 4 -19.17 -12.52 10.33
CA ARG A 4 -19.05 -11.93 8.99
C ARG A 4 -19.58 -12.93 7.97
N SER A 5 -20.91 -12.97 7.81
CA SER A 5 -21.54 -13.63 6.66
C SER A 5 -20.85 -13.16 5.39
N THR A 6 -20.53 -14.10 4.49
CA THR A 6 -19.80 -13.90 3.22
C THR A 6 -20.58 -12.99 2.26
N SER A 7 -20.70 -11.71 2.62
CA SER A 7 -21.43 -10.70 1.88
C SER A 7 -20.53 -10.04 0.83
N ASN A 8 -21.13 -9.53 -0.25
CA ASN A 8 -20.39 -8.74 -1.24
C ASN A 8 -19.70 -7.52 -0.62
N PHE A 9 -20.26 -6.96 0.46
CA PHE A 9 -19.66 -5.86 1.20
C PHE A 9 -18.32 -6.26 1.83
N THR A 10 -18.29 -7.40 2.55
CA THR A 10 -17.05 -7.90 3.17
C THR A 10 -15.97 -8.12 2.12
N LYS A 11 -16.32 -8.78 1.00
CA LYS A 11 -15.38 -9.02 -0.11
C LYS A 11 -14.84 -7.72 -0.74
N ALA A 12 -15.69 -6.69 -0.83
CA ALA A 12 -15.26 -5.39 -1.36
C ALA A 12 -14.29 -4.68 -0.41
N VAL A 13 -14.57 -4.69 0.90
CA VAL A 13 -13.66 -4.12 1.91
C VAL A 13 -12.33 -4.87 1.92
N ASP A 14 -12.35 -6.22 1.89
CA ASP A 14 -11.13 -7.02 1.82
C ASP A 14 -10.32 -6.73 0.54
N TYR A 15 -10.99 -6.62 -0.62
CA TYR A 15 -10.32 -6.24 -1.86
C TYR A 15 -9.62 -4.88 -1.74
N LEU A 16 -10.33 -3.85 -1.22
CA LEU A 16 -9.76 -2.51 -1.05
C LEU A 16 -8.57 -2.53 -0.09
N PHE A 17 -8.68 -3.26 1.01
CA PHE A 17 -7.62 -3.44 1.99
C PHE A 17 -6.38 -4.09 1.37
N HIS A 18 -6.53 -5.25 0.74
CA HIS A 18 -5.40 -5.95 0.13
C HIS A 18 -4.76 -5.15 -1.01
N LYS A 19 -5.55 -4.37 -1.74
CA LYS A 19 -5.02 -3.46 -2.76
C LYS A 19 -4.17 -2.35 -2.13
N ALA A 20 -4.64 -1.71 -1.06
CA ALA A 20 -3.90 -0.67 -0.35
C ALA A 20 -2.60 -1.23 0.27
N VAL A 21 -2.63 -2.41 0.90
CA VAL A 21 -1.42 -3.10 1.39
C VAL A 21 -0.43 -3.37 0.25
N SER A 22 -0.92 -3.87 -0.89
CA SER A 22 -0.06 -4.12 -2.06
C SER A 22 0.55 -2.84 -2.62
N ASP A 23 -0.19 -1.74 -2.62
CA ASP A 23 0.29 -0.45 -3.11
C ASP A 23 1.35 0.13 -2.15
N ARG A 24 1.14 0.04 -0.82
CA ARG A 24 2.13 0.40 0.21
C ARG A 24 3.43 -0.38 0.01
N ASN A 25 3.36 -1.71 -0.04
CA ASN A 25 4.54 -2.56 -0.19
C ASN A 25 5.31 -2.26 -1.49
N LYS A 26 4.60 -1.92 -2.57
CA LYS A 26 5.21 -1.51 -3.83
C LYS A 26 5.94 -0.17 -3.68
N ALA A 27 5.31 0.82 -3.05
CA ALA A 27 5.89 2.14 -2.82
C ALA A 27 7.13 2.06 -1.91
N GLU A 28 7.05 1.31 -0.81
CA GLU A 28 8.19 1.04 0.08
C GLU A 28 9.35 0.37 -0.65
N LEU A 29 9.07 -0.63 -1.50
CA LEU A 29 10.10 -1.28 -2.29
C LEU A 29 10.73 -0.31 -3.30
N SER A 30 9.94 0.51 -3.99
CA SER A 30 10.45 1.56 -4.89
C SER A 30 11.39 2.51 -4.15
N LEU A 31 10.96 3.03 -3.00
CA LEU A 31 11.76 3.89 -2.14
C LEU A 31 13.05 3.21 -1.69
N ASN A 32 12.97 1.94 -1.27
CA ASN A 32 14.14 1.15 -0.89
C ASN A 32 15.14 0.99 -2.04
N LEU A 33 14.65 0.71 -3.25
CA LEU A 33 15.48 0.57 -4.45
C LEU A 33 16.18 1.89 -4.79
N LEU A 34 15.43 3.00 -4.79
CA LEU A 34 15.96 4.34 -5.09
C LEU A 34 17.00 4.79 -4.07
N MET A 35 16.75 4.58 -2.77
CA MET A 35 17.65 5.02 -1.70
C MET A 35 18.88 4.13 -1.51
N ASN A 36 18.73 2.81 -1.62
CA ASN A 36 19.77 1.87 -1.19
C ASN A 36 20.53 1.20 -2.33
N ASN A 37 19.99 1.17 -3.55
CA ASN A 37 20.57 0.36 -4.62
C ASN A 37 21.18 1.17 -5.78
N GLY A 38 21.20 2.50 -5.73
CA GLY A 38 21.77 3.34 -6.81
C GLY A 38 21.14 3.09 -8.20
N VAL A 39 20.03 2.33 -8.24
CA VAL A 39 19.28 1.99 -9.44
C VAL A 39 18.48 3.22 -9.83
N GLY A 40 19.01 4.00 -10.75
CA GLY A 40 18.34 5.21 -11.21
C GLY A 40 19.24 6.30 -11.79
N ILE A 41 20.57 6.21 -11.57
CA ILE A 41 21.53 7.17 -12.15
C ILE A 41 22.38 6.46 -13.23
N GLY A 42 21.68 5.80 -14.16
CA GLY A 42 22.29 5.30 -15.40
C GLY A 42 22.52 6.44 -16.40
N ASP A 43 21.94 6.36 -17.60
CA ASP A 43 21.85 7.47 -18.55
C ASP A 43 20.76 8.51 -18.20
N HIS A 44 20.00 8.23 -17.14
CA HIS A 44 18.99 9.10 -16.58
C HIS A 44 19.59 10.32 -15.89
N SER A 45 18.87 11.44 -15.95
CA SER A 45 19.28 12.68 -15.29
C SER A 45 19.09 12.57 -13.77
N THR A 46 19.80 13.41 -13.00
CA THR A 46 19.48 13.57 -11.57
C THR A 46 18.04 14.05 -11.35
N GLY A 47 17.41 14.71 -12.34
CA GLY A 47 16.00 15.09 -12.29
C GLY A 47 15.04 13.89 -12.29
N ASP A 48 15.33 12.86 -13.09
CA ASP A 48 14.51 11.64 -13.17
C ASP A 48 14.56 10.88 -11.83
N PHE A 49 15.74 10.88 -11.19
CA PHE A 49 15.90 10.31 -9.85
C PHE A 49 15.00 10.99 -8.81
N TRP A 50 14.98 12.34 -8.77
CA TRP A 50 14.14 13.07 -7.83
C TRP A 50 12.65 12.90 -8.13
N SER A 51 12.24 12.93 -9.40
CA SER A 51 10.85 12.65 -9.80
C SER A 51 10.39 11.28 -9.31
N ASN A 52 11.22 10.24 -9.48
CA ASN A 52 10.90 8.89 -9.03
C ASN A 52 10.78 8.79 -7.50
N LEU A 53 11.58 9.56 -6.74
CA LEU A 53 11.47 9.61 -5.29
C LEU A 53 10.14 10.25 -4.87
N ASP A 54 9.77 11.37 -5.47
CA ASP A 54 8.52 12.08 -5.18
C ASP A 54 7.32 11.18 -5.54
N GLU A 55 7.32 10.55 -6.72
CA GLU A 55 6.26 9.63 -7.15
C GLU A 55 6.11 8.42 -6.20
N ALA A 56 7.23 7.87 -5.71
CA ALA A 56 7.20 6.74 -4.79
C ALA A 56 6.72 7.15 -3.39
N LEU A 57 7.06 8.36 -2.93
CA LEU A 57 6.56 8.91 -1.68
C LEU A 57 5.06 9.21 -1.74
N ASP A 58 4.60 9.85 -2.82
CA ASP A 58 3.17 10.14 -3.02
C ASP A 58 2.36 8.84 -3.05
N ALA A 59 2.86 7.81 -3.73
CA ALA A 59 2.21 6.50 -3.74
C ALA A 59 2.16 5.83 -2.35
N LEU A 60 3.16 6.06 -1.50
CA LEU A 60 3.18 5.56 -0.13
C LEU A 60 2.13 6.28 0.72
N VAL A 61 2.09 7.61 0.67
CA VAL A 61 1.10 8.44 1.38
C VAL A 61 -0.32 8.02 0.98
N ASP A 62 -0.58 7.91 -0.33
CA ASP A 62 -1.88 7.47 -0.84
C ASP A 62 -2.30 6.10 -0.31
N ALA A 63 -1.34 5.17 -0.18
CA ALA A 63 -1.62 3.81 0.30
C ALA A 63 -1.92 3.80 1.79
N GLU A 64 -1.15 4.54 2.60
CA GLU A 64 -1.37 4.69 4.05
C GLU A 64 -2.72 5.37 4.34
N ASP A 65 -3.04 6.47 3.65
CA ASP A 65 -4.33 7.17 3.81
C ASP A 65 -5.51 6.24 3.48
N ARG A 66 -5.38 5.39 2.45
CA ARG A 66 -6.41 4.38 2.13
C ARG A 66 -6.55 3.35 3.23
N LEU A 67 -5.44 2.87 3.81
CA LEU A 67 -5.47 1.91 4.91
C LEU A 67 -6.14 2.51 6.15
N GLU A 68 -5.77 3.74 6.53
CA GLU A 68 -6.39 4.48 7.63
C GLU A 68 -7.90 4.62 7.43
N VAL A 69 -8.33 5.09 6.26
CA VAL A 69 -9.77 5.20 5.94
C VAL A 69 -10.48 3.84 6.01
N ILE A 70 -9.84 2.76 5.55
CA ILE A 70 -10.44 1.43 5.59
C ILE A 70 -10.61 0.94 7.03
N GLU A 71 -9.59 1.16 7.87
CA GLU A 71 -9.63 0.82 9.28
C GLU A 71 -10.70 1.64 10.02
N GLU A 72 -10.67 2.97 9.90
CA GLU A 72 -11.58 3.87 10.63
C GLU A 72 -13.05 3.68 10.22
N ARG A 73 -13.30 3.43 8.94
CA ARG A 73 -14.67 3.44 8.38
C ARG A 73 -15.27 2.05 8.27
N PHE A 74 -14.45 1.01 8.11
CA PHE A 74 -14.93 -0.36 7.90
C PHE A 74 -14.39 -1.37 8.94
N GLY A 75 -13.46 -0.95 9.80
CA GLY A 75 -12.92 -1.78 10.88
C GLY A 75 -12.11 -2.97 10.37
N ARG A 76 -11.46 -2.85 9.22
CA ARG A 76 -10.55 -3.86 8.66
C ARG A 76 -9.12 -3.34 8.82
N SER A 77 -8.29 -4.06 9.57
CA SER A 77 -6.88 -3.73 9.81
C SER A 77 -6.00 -4.98 9.71
N GLU A 78 -4.68 -4.81 9.63
CA GLU A 78 -3.71 -5.93 9.53
C GLU A 78 -3.68 -6.83 10.77
N ASP A 79 -4.03 -6.29 11.94
CA ASP A 79 -4.06 -7.01 13.21
C ASP A 79 -5.29 -7.93 13.36
N GLU A 80 -6.26 -7.86 12.44
CA GLU A 80 -7.31 -8.85 12.36
C GLU A 80 -6.72 -10.15 11.79
N GLU A 81 -6.51 -11.15 12.66
CA GLU A 81 -6.06 -12.49 12.25
C GLU A 81 -6.79 -12.93 10.97
N GLU A 82 -6.02 -13.20 9.90
CA GLU A 82 -6.59 -13.86 8.74
C GLU A 82 -7.23 -15.16 9.23
N PRO A 83 -8.51 -15.42 8.88
CA PRO A 83 -9.12 -16.69 9.24
C PRO A 83 -8.21 -17.81 8.71
N PRO A 84 -7.83 -18.78 9.56
CA PRO A 84 -7.09 -19.93 9.08
C PRO A 84 -7.96 -20.58 8.02
N PHE A 85 -7.43 -20.64 6.80
CA PHE A 85 -8.00 -21.19 5.58
C PHE A 85 -9.23 -22.11 5.76
#